data_AF-A0A9E1WCX8-F1
#
_entry.id   AF-A0A9E1WCX8-F1
#
_cell.length_a   1.000
_cell.length_b   1.000
_cell.length_c   1.000
_cell.angle_alpha   90.00
_cell.angle_beta   90.00
_cell.angle_gamma   90.00
#
_symmetry.space_group_name_H-M   'P 1'
#
loop_
_entity.id
_entity.type
_entity.pdbx_description
1 polymer ?
#
loop_
_entity_poly.entity_id
_entity_poly.type
_entity_poly.pdbx_seq_one_letter_code
_entity_poly.pdbx_strand_id
1 'polypeptide(L)'
;MQNVDGSDLRNFLETDPQSAKLVKDSHGETRDSMVWHFPHGVAQQSTLRENGWKLIYNYMPQKPRLELYQLYHDYPTPSKRIDIEEARNLAAEMPHKAEQMRKELFHRLDAMNASYPYQNPYYKGISAHKEMVCSLVRNGKIGNEVWAQFREHGSRVTGGQICYTLNGGMKSEEWYVTPAQIKGNRLIGTLPIGSTHYVFNLVDEHNFLVSYPEMPDKLDAGKMKGQCPYSNAAIKVAGN
;
A
#
# COMPACT_ATOMS: atom_id res chain seq x y z
N MET A 1 -0.57 17.83 17.18
CA MET A 1 -1.49 18.25 16.11
C MET A 1 -1.57 17.10 15.12
N GLN A 2 -2.74 16.50 14.93
CA GLN A 2 -2.93 15.46 13.92
C GLN A 2 -2.98 16.16 12.57
N ASN A 3 -2.11 15.77 11.63
CA ASN A 3 -2.20 16.25 10.25
C ASN A 3 -3.40 15.56 9.60
N VAL A 4 -4.30 16.33 8.99
CA VAL A 4 -5.52 15.81 8.35
C VAL A 4 -5.45 16.15 6.87
N ASP A 5 -5.50 15.14 6.00
CA ASP A 5 -5.39 15.32 4.54
C ASP A 5 -6.70 15.80 3.88
N GLY A 6 -7.80 15.80 4.63
CA GLY A 6 -9.11 16.24 4.17
C GLY A 6 -9.27 17.77 4.13
N SER A 7 -10.30 18.24 3.43
CA SER A 7 -10.72 19.65 3.47
C SER A 7 -11.86 19.85 4.47
N ASP A 8 -11.86 20.97 5.19
CA ASP A 8 -13.07 21.46 5.84
C ASP A 8 -14.07 21.93 4.78
N LEU A 9 -15.24 21.28 4.74
CA LEU A 9 -16.30 21.59 3.78
C LEU A 9 -17.36 22.53 4.35
N ARG A 10 -17.24 22.98 5.61
CA ARG A 10 -18.27 23.81 6.26
C ARG A 10 -18.61 25.07 5.47
N ASN A 11 -17.59 25.87 5.11
CA ASN A 11 -17.80 27.12 4.38
C ASN A 11 -18.43 26.88 2.99
N PHE A 12 -18.03 25.80 2.31
CA PHE A 12 -18.65 25.39 1.05
C PHE A 12 -20.13 25.05 1.23
N LEU A 13 -20.48 24.28 2.27
CA LEU A 13 -21.85 23.84 2.55
C LEU A 13 -22.77 24.96 3.05
N GLU A 14 -22.25 25.89 3.85
CA GLU A 14 -23.03 26.98 4.46
C GLU A 14 -23.21 28.19 3.52
N THR A 15 -22.24 28.45 2.65
CA THR A 15 -22.21 29.67 1.83
C THR A 15 -22.68 29.44 0.39
N ASP A 16 -22.01 28.55 -0.35
CA ASP A 16 -22.33 28.28 -1.76
C ASP A 16 -21.83 26.89 -2.20
N PRO A 17 -22.69 25.86 -2.14
CA PRO A 17 -22.38 24.51 -2.58
C PRO A 17 -22.13 24.34 -4.09
N GLN A 18 -22.12 25.42 -4.87
CA GLN A 18 -21.73 25.41 -6.28
C GLN A 18 -20.33 26.00 -6.51
N SER A 19 -19.76 26.69 -5.50
CA SER A 19 -18.45 27.33 -5.61
C SER A 19 -17.31 26.41 -5.18
N ALA A 20 -16.68 25.75 -6.16
CA ALA A 20 -15.50 24.91 -5.92
C ALA A 20 -14.35 25.68 -5.23
N LYS A 21 -14.30 27.01 -5.37
CA LYS A 21 -13.30 27.89 -4.73
C LYS A 21 -13.33 27.84 -3.20
N LEU A 22 -14.43 27.37 -2.61
CA LEU A 22 -14.59 27.25 -1.16
C LEU A 22 -14.00 25.94 -0.60
N VAL A 23 -13.66 24.97 -1.45
CA VAL A 23 -13.00 23.73 -1.03
C VAL A 23 -11.49 23.96 -1.04
N LYS A 24 -10.89 24.06 0.15
CA LYS A 24 -9.47 24.42 0.31
C LYS A 24 -8.59 23.22 0.65
N ASP A 25 -7.37 23.19 0.12
CA ASP A 25 -6.33 22.27 0.57
C ASP A 25 -5.66 22.76 1.87
N SER A 26 -4.63 22.03 2.33
CA SER A 26 -3.87 22.37 3.54
C SER A 26 -3.06 23.68 3.43
N HIS A 27 -2.89 24.22 2.22
CA HIS A 27 -2.24 25.50 1.96
C HIS A 27 -3.23 26.66 1.82
N GLY A 28 -4.54 26.39 1.88
CA GLY A 28 -5.60 27.39 1.69
C GLY A 28 -5.95 27.64 0.22
N GLU A 29 -5.34 26.90 -0.69
CA GLU A 29 -5.59 26.99 -2.13
C GLU A 29 -6.82 26.17 -2.52
N THR A 30 -7.44 26.52 -3.65
CA THR A 30 -8.60 25.74 -4.13
C THR A 30 -8.14 24.33 -4.48
N ARG A 31 -8.74 23.31 -3.85
CA ARG A 31 -8.36 21.93 -4.13
C ARG A 31 -8.81 21.51 -5.52
N ASP A 32 -7.85 21.16 -6.36
CA ASP A 32 -8.05 20.78 -7.76
C ASP A 32 -7.77 19.29 -8.03
N SER A 33 -7.34 18.57 -7.00
CA SER A 33 -6.81 17.22 -7.13
C SER A 33 -7.22 16.28 -6.00
N MET A 34 -7.21 14.99 -6.31
CA MET A 34 -7.50 13.89 -5.39
C MET A 34 -6.65 12.67 -5.77
N VAL A 35 -6.17 11.95 -4.75
CA VAL A 35 -5.37 10.73 -4.90
C VAL A 35 -6.12 9.57 -4.27
N TRP A 36 -6.09 8.41 -4.94
CA TRP A 36 -6.51 7.14 -4.37
C TRP A 36 -5.39 6.12 -4.52
N HIS A 37 -5.21 5.30 -3.49
CA HIS A 37 -4.23 4.23 -3.49
C HIS A 37 -4.90 2.94 -3.03
N PHE A 38 -4.94 1.94 -3.92
CA PHE A 38 -5.57 0.64 -3.65
C PHE A 38 -4.58 -0.48 -4.03
N PRO A 39 -3.53 -0.71 -3.23
CA PRO A 39 -2.45 -1.66 -3.54
C PRO A 39 -2.84 -3.13 -3.26
N HIS A 40 -4.13 -3.48 -3.36
CA HIS A 40 -4.61 -4.80 -2.97
C HIS A 40 -5.78 -5.31 -3.81
N GLY A 41 -6.08 -6.61 -3.70
CA GLY A 41 -7.20 -7.25 -4.41
C GLY A 41 -6.96 -7.44 -5.91
N VAL A 42 -8.05 -7.50 -6.68
CA VAL A 42 -8.04 -7.77 -8.13
C VAL A 42 -7.88 -6.51 -9.00
N ALA A 43 -8.02 -5.33 -8.40
CA ALA A 43 -7.95 -4.03 -9.07
C ALA A 43 -6.84 -3.17 -8.46
N GLN A 44 -5.63 -3.75 -8.32
CA GLN A 44 -4.50 -3.06 -7.69
C GLN A 44 -4.08 -1.85 -8.53
N GLN A 45 -4.40 -0.66 -8.04
CA GLN A 45 -4.16 0.58 -8.77
C GLN A 45 -3.98 1.79 -7.86
N SER A 46 -3.30 2.79 -8.41
CA SER A 46 -3.21 4.13 -7.83
C SER A 46 -3.74 5.14 -8.84
N THR A 47 -4.46 6.15 -8.35
CA THR A 47 -5.18 7.08 -9.22
C THR A 47 -4.89 8.51 -8.77
N LEU A 48 -4.58 9.37 -9.74
CA LEU A 48 -4.58 10.82 -9.56
C LEU A 48 -5.68 11.40 -10.44
N ARG A 49 -6.63 12.12 -9.83
CA ARG A 49 -7.51 13.03 -10.55
C ARG A 49 -7.02 14.44 -10.28
N GLU A 50 -6.68 15.18 -11.32
CA GLU A 50 -6.19 16.55 -11.23
C GLU A 50 -6.83 17.37 -12.34
N ASN A 51 -7.51 18.44 -11.95
CA ASN A 51 -8.30 19.27 -12.85
C ASN A 51 -9.29 18.43 -13.68
N GLY A 52 -9.25 18.57 -15.00
CA GLY A 52 -10.07 17.79 -15.94
C GLY A 52 -9.51 16.42 -16.30
N TRP A 53 -8.45 15.95 -15.64
CA TRP A 53 -7.72 14.73 -16.02
C TRP A 53 -7.76 13.66 -14.93
N LYS A 54 -7.69 12.40 -15.35
CA LYS A 54 -7.51 11.25 -14.47
C LYS A 54 -6.41 10.35 -15.03
N LEU A 55 -5.45 9.99 -14.18
CA LEU A 55 -4.46 8.97 -14.44
C LEU A 55 -4.71 7.77 -13.52
N ILE A 56 -4.66 6.56 -14.08
CA ILE A 56 -4.62 5.30 -13.33
C ILE A 56 -3.29 4.62 -13.61
N TYR A 57 -2.57 4.26 -12.54
CA TYR A 57 -1.39 3.39 -12.58
C TYR A 57 -1.79 2.00 -12.12
N ASN A 58 -1.72 1.01 -13.02
CA ASN A 58 -2.03 -0.38 -12.69
C ASN A 58 -0.78 -1.11 -12.19
N TYR A 59 -0.90 -1.83 -11.07
CA TYR A 59 0.18 -2.71 -10.60
C TYR A 59 0.14 -4.08 -11.28
N MET A 60 -1.06 -4.56 -11.66
CA MET A 60 -1.27 -5.87 -12.28
C MET A 60 -0.73 -5.92 -13.72
N PRO A 61 0.08 -6.93 -14.08
CA PRO A 61 0.72 -7.01 -15.40
C PRO A 61 -0.25 -7.28 -16.57
N GLN A 62 -1.47 -7.74 -16.29
CA GLN A 62 -2.48 -8.01 -17.33
C GLN A 62 -3.19 -6.75 -17.83
N LYS A 63 -2.95 -5.60 -17.19
CA LYS A 63 -3.55 -4.31 -17.56
C LYS A 63 -2.51 -3.38 -18.18
N PRO A 64 -2.92 -2.39 -19.00
CA PRO A 64 -2.04 -1.30 -19.39
C PRO A 64 -1.41 -0.64 -18.17
N ARG A 65 -0.10 -0.40 -18.19
CA ARG A 65 0.60 0.18 -17.03
C ARG A 65 0.01 1.55 -16.65
N LEU A 66 -0.33 2.35 -17.65
CA LEU A 66 -0.93 3.67 -17.50
C LEU A 66 -2.24 3.74 -18.28
N GLU A 67 -3.25 4.32 -17.66
CA GLU A 67 -4.48 4.75 -18.31
C GLU A 67 -4.67 6.25 -18.05
N LEU A 68 -4.90 7.03 -19.09
CA LEU A 68 -5.06 8.48 -19.02
C LEU A 68 -6.40 8.87 -19.66
N TYR A 69 -7.21 9.63 -18.92
CA TYR A 69 -8.53 10.07 -19.36
C TYR A 69 -8.67 11.58 -19.21
N GLN A 70 -9.23 12.22 -20.23
CA GLN A 70 -9.67 13.61 -20.17
C GLN A 70 -11.15 13.63 -19.80
N LEU A 71 -11.45 13.80 -18.53
CA LEU A 71 -12.82 13.89 -18.04
C LEU A 71 -13.49 15.20 -18.49
N TYR A 72 -12.72 16.29 -18.43
CA TYR A 72 -13.18 17.64 -18.77
C TYR A 72 -12.12 18.45 -19.52
N HIS A 73 -12.57 19.39 -20.34
CA HIS A 73 -11.78 20.47 -20.93
C HIS A 73 -12.03 21.78 -20.18
N ASP A 74 -11.00 22.62 -20.07
CA ASP A 74 -10.99 23.94 -19.41
C ASP A 74 -11.39 24.01 -17.93
N TYR A 75 -11.52 22.85 -17.25
CA TYR A 75 -11.93 22.74 -15.85
C TYR A 75 -11.16 23.70 -14.89
N PRO A 76 -11.81 24.32 -13.89
CA PRO A 76 -13.22 24.17 -13.51
C PRO A 76 -14.19 25.17 -14.15
N THR A 77 -13.71 26.25 -14.79
CA THR A 77 -14.58 27.27 -15.40
C THR A 77 -13.90 27.93 -16.61
N PRO A 78 -14.39 27.70 -17.86
CA PRO A 78 -15.54 26.85 -18.21
C PRO A 78 -15.26 25.36 -17.93
N SER A 79 -16.27 24.49 -17.95
CA SER A 79 -16.02 23.05 -17.73
C SER A 79 -16.82 22.25 -18.73
N LYS A 80 -16.16 21.81 -19.81
CA LYS A 80 -16.78 20.99 -20.86
C LYS A 80 -16.51 19.52 -20.59
N ARG A 81 -17.56 18.70 -20.43
CA ARG A 81 -17.43 17.24 -20.32
C ARG A 81 -16.85 16.66 -21.61
N ILE A 82 -15.87 15.76 -21.49
CA ILE A 82 -15.17 15.13 -22.62
C ILE A 82 -15.37 13.60 -22.60
N ASP A 83 -14.86 12.93 -21.57
CA ASP A 83 -14.96 11.47 -21.42
C ASP A 83 -15.18 11.13 -19.93
N ILE A 84 -16.38 11.40 -19.41
CA ILE A 84 -16.68 11.14 -18.00
C ILE A 84 -16.86 9.64 -17.71
N GLU A 85 -17.14 8.88 -18.76
CA GLU A 85 -17.30 7.43 -18.77
C GLU A 85 -15.97 6.68 -18.76
N GLU A 86 -14.84 7.38 -18.94
CA GLU A 86 -13.49 6.80 -19.00
C GLU A 86 -13.37 5.75 -20.14
N ALA A 87 -14.01 6.03 -21.27
CA ALA A 87 -14.12 5.11 -22.39
C ALA A 87 -12.89 5.11 -23.31
N ARG A 88 -12.12 6.20 -23.36
CA ARG A 88 -10.95 6.33 -24.25
C ARG A 88 -9.67 6.57 -23.47
N ASN A 89 -8.85 5.52 -23.37
CA ASN A 89 -7.51 5.64 -22.81
C ASN A 89 -6.57 6.39 -23.78
N LEU A 90 -6.12 7.58 -23.37
CA LEU A 90 -5.25 8.48 -24.12
C LEU A 90 -3.75 8.27 -23.82
N ALA A 91 -3.35 7.30 -22.99
CA ALA A 91 -1.97 7.17 -22.53
C ALA A 91 -0.96 6.96 -23.68
N ALA A 92 -1.35 6.24 -24.74
CA ALA A 92 -0.53 6.04 -25.93
C ALA A 92 -0.47 7.28 -26.83
N GLU A 93 -1.55 8.06 -26.88
CA GLU A 93 -1.65 9.27 -27.70
C GLU A 93 -0.99 10.49 -27.02
N MET A 94 -0.93 10.51 -25.69
CA MET A 94 -0.41 11.60 -24.88
C MET A 94 0.62 11.12 -23.84
N PRO A 95 1.72 10.46 -24.26
CA PRO A 95 2.68 9.82 -23.34
C PRO A 95 3.36 10.82 -22.40
N HIS A 96 3.62 12.05 -22.86
CA HIS A 96 4.21 13.10 -22.02
C HIS A 96 3.28 13.54 -20.88
N LYS A 97 1.98 13.67 -21.14
CA LYS A 97 0.97 14.02 -20.13
C LYS A 97 0.79 12.88 -19.13
N ALA A 98 0.74 11.63 -19.63
CA ALA A 98 0.64 10.44 -18.80
C ALA A 98 1.83 10.33 -17.84
N GLU A 99 3.06 10.52 -18.35
CA GLU A 99 4.27 10.47 -17.52
C GLU A 99 4.36 11.64 -16.52
N GLN A 100 3.96 12.85 -16.92
CA GLN A 100 3.88 13.99 -16.01
C GLN A 100 2.95 13.69 -14.82
N MET A 101 1.73 13.24 -15.10
CA MET A 101 0.77 12.90 -14.04
C MET A 101 1.24 11.69 -13.23
N ARG A 102 1.98 10.75 -13.83
CA ARG A 102 2.54 9.60 -13.12
C ARG A 102 3.57 10.07 -12.10
N LYS A 103 4.46 10.98 -12.48
CA LYS A 103 5.44 11.55 -11.54
C LYS A 103 4.77 12.27 -10.39
N GLU A 104 3.72 13.05 -10.68
CA GLU A 104 2.93 13.72 -9.65
C GLU A 104 2.21 12.74 -8.70
N LEU A 105 1.60 11.69 -9.26
CA LEU A 105 0.98 10.63 -8.47
C LEU A 105 2.00 9.99 -7.51
N PHE A 106 3.17 9.60 -8.01
CA PHE A 106 4.20 8.97 -7.18
C PHE A 106 4.81 9.93 -6.16
N HIS A 107 5.00 11.21 -6.49
CA HIS A 107 5.39 12.22 -5.51
C HIS A 107 4.43 12.21 -4.32
N ARG A 108 3.12 12.25 -4.57
CA ARG A 108 2.11 12.26 -3.50
C ARG A 108 2.09 10.96 -2.70
N LEU A 109 2.22 9.81 -3.38
CA LEU A 109 2.31 8.50 -2.72
C LEU A 109 3.56 8.42 -1.80
N ASP A 110 4.69 8.94 -2.25
CA ASP A 110 5.93 8.95 -1.46
C ASP A 110 5.81 9.91 -0.26
N ALA A 111 5.18 11.08 -0.45
CA ALA A 111 4.93 12.04 0.62
C ALA A 111 4.02 11.49 1.74
N MET A 112 3.08 10.60 1.39
CA MET A 112 2.23 9.90 2.37
C MET A 112 2.83 8.58 2.88
N ASN A 113 4.06 8.24 2.49
CA ASN A 113 4.72 6.97 2.80
C ASN A 113 3.84 5.74 2.46
N ALA A 114 3.24 5.76 1.26
CA ALA A 114 2.33 4.73 0.78
C ALA A 114 3.01 3.35 0.68
N SER A 115 2.27 2.30 1.03
CA SER A 115 2.71 0.92 0.91
C SER A 115 2.35 0.32 -0.45
N TYR A 116 3.31 -0.22 -1.19
CA TYR A 116 3.08 -0.81 -2.51
C TYR A 116 2.84 -2.33 -2.44
N PRO A 117 2.22 -2.96 -3.46
CA PRO A 117 2.03 -4.40 -3.48
C PRO A 117 3.35 -5.15 -3.65
N TYR A 118 3.44 -6.30 -3.00
CA TYR A 118 4.54 -7.27 -3.13
C TYR A 118 4.13 -8.46 -3.99
N GLN A 119 5.12 -9.12 -4.60
CA GLN A 119 4.89 -10.42 -5.21
C GLN A 119 4.68 -11.49 -4.13
N ASN A 120 3.78 -12.42 -4.40
CA ASN A 120 3.46 -13.53 -3.51
C ASN A 120 4.12 -14.83 -4.03
N PRO A 121 5.07 -15.44 -3.30
CA PRO A 121 5.72 -16.67 -3.75
C PRO A 121 4.77 -17.87 -3.84
N TYR A 122 3.67 -17.84 -3.07
CA TYR A 122 2.64 -18.88 -3.07
C TYR A 122 1.61 -18.71 -4.20
N TYR A 123 1.81 -17.76 -5.11
CA TYR A 123 0.97 -17.63 -6.29
C TYR A 123 1.01 -18.92 -7.13
N LYS A 124 -0.17 -19.50 -7.37
CA LYS A 124 -0.32 -20.78 -8.07
C LYS A 124 0.04 -20.71 -9.56
N GLY A 125 0.03 -19.52 -10.15
CA GLY A 125 0.45 -19.35 -11.54
C GLY A 125 1.97 -19.38 -11.72
N ILE A 126 2.39 -19.13 -12.95
CA ILE A 126 3.80 -18.98 -13.29
C ILE A 126 4.24 -17.58 -12.84
N SER A 127 5.25 -17.52 -11.99
CA SER A 127 5.99 -16.29 -11.69
C SER A 127 7.46 -16.61 -11.68
N ALA A 128 8.25 -15.80 -12.38
CA ALA A 128 9.70 -15.95 -12.39
C ALA A 128 10.25 -15.71 -10.98
N HIS A 129 11.32 -16.43 -10.62
CA HIS A 129 12.03 -16.28 -9.34
C HIS A 129 11.27 -16.71 -8.06
N LYS A 130 10.00 -17.14 -8.14
CA LYS A 130 9.21 -17.50 -6.94
C LYS A 130 9.81 -18.63 -6.09
N GLU A 131 10.53 -19.57 -6.71
CA GLU A 131 11.16 -20.70 -6.01
C GLU A 131 12.54 -20.35 -5.41
N MET A 132 13.05 -19.13 -5.69
CA MET A 132 14.36 -18.65 -5.22
C MET A 132 14.28 -17.76 -3.98
N VAL A 133 13.06 -17.52 -3.48
CA VAL A 133 12.81 -16.72 -2.28
C VAL A 133 13.50 -17.32 -1.05
N CYS A 134 13.87 -16.46 -0.10
CA CYS A 134 14.54 -16.91 1.12
C CYS A 134 13.66 -17.81 2.01
N SER A 135 14.29 -18.59 2.89
CA SER A 135 13.61 -19.32 3.97
C SER A 135 14.11 -18.88 5.34
N LEU A 136 13.23 -18.89 6.34
CA LEU A 136 13.66 -18.65 7.72
C LEU A 136 14.32 -19.90 8.34
N VAL A 137 15.34 -19.69 9.16
CA VAL A 137 16.10 -20.75 9.83
C VAL A 137 15.80 -20.79 11.32
N ARG A 138 15.83 -19.63 11.97
CA ARG A 138 15.54 -19.46 13.40
C ARG A 138 15.23 -17.99 13.70
N ASN A 139 14.56 -17.74 14.81
CA ASN A 139 14.27 -16.41 15.31
C ASN A 139 14.55 -16.31 16.81
N GLY A 140 14.58 -15.09 17.32
CA GLY A 140 14.74 -14.82 18.74
C GLY A 140 14.35 -13.38 19.10
N LYS A 141 14.43 -13.10 20.40
CA LYS A 141 14.09 -11.81 21.00
C LYS A 141 15.03 -11.51 22.18
N ILE A 142 15.46 -10.26 22.31
CA ILE A 142 16.22 -9.74 23.45
C ILE A 142 15.61 -8.38 23.81
N GLY A 143 14.97 -8.27 24.98
CA GLY A 143 14.17 -7.07 25.30
C GLY A 143 13.09 -6.88 24.24
N ASN A 144 13.00 -5.69 23.64
CA ASN A 144 12.06 -5.41 22.53
C ASN A 144 12.67 -5.62 21.14
N GLU A 145 13.95 -5.95 21.05
CA GLU A 145 14.59 -6.27 19.77
C GLU A 145 14.24 -7.72 19.40
N VAL A 146 13.72 -7.91 18.18
CA VAL A 146 13.43 -9.21 17.59
C VAL A 146 14.29 -9.42 16.36
N TRP A 147 14.71 -10.66 16.14
CA TRP A 147 15.53 -11.00 15.00
C TRP A 147 15.13 -12.34 14.40
N ALA A 148 15.32 -12.45 13.09
CA ALA A 148 15.11 -13.66 12.31
C ALA A 148 16.34 -13.92 11.43
N GLN A 149 16.94 -15.10 11.56
CA GLN A 149 17.99 -15.56 10.66
C GLN A 149 17.36 -16.23 9.44
N PHE A 150 17.75 -15.80 8.25
CA PHE A 150 17.27 -16.32 6.97
C PHE A 150 18.40 -16.97 6.17
N ARG A 151 18.02 -17.75 5.16
CA ARG A 151 18.89 -18.32 4.13
C ARG A 151 18.32 -17.98 2.76
N GLU A 152 19.16 -17.44 1.88
CA GLU A 152 18.80 -17.16 0.48
C GLU A 152 18.91 -18.43 -0.36
N HIS A 153 18.04 -18.58 -1.36
CA HIS A 153 17.98 -19.74 -2.26
C HIS A 153 18.15 -19.36 -3.74
N GLY A 154 18.79 -18.22 -3.99
CA GLY A 154 19.05 -17.69 -5.34
C GLY A 154 18.69 -16.22 -5.48
N SER A 155 17.73 -15.73 -4.68
CA SER A 155 17.35 -14.32 -4.64
C SER A 155 17.84 -13.65 -3.36
N ARG A 156 18.46 -12.48 -3.51
CA ARG A 156 19.01 -11.72 -2.38
C ARG A 156 17.89 -11.01 -1.61
N VAL A 157 17.90 -11.12 -0.29
CA VAL A 157 17.04 -10.33 0.60
C VAL A 157 17.55 -8.89 0.62
N THR A 158 16.71 -7.94 0.25
CA THR A 158 17.07 -6.52 0.13
C THR A 158 16.41 -5.64 1.19
N GLY A 159 15.34 -6.11 1.82
CA GLY A 159 14.68 -5.40 2.90
C GLY A 159 13.80 -6.30 3.76
N GLY A 160 13.14 -5.69 4.72
CA GLY A 160 12.14 -6.36 5.54
C GLY A 160 11.51 -5.45 6.57
N GLN A 161 10.48 -5.98 7.22
CA GLN A 161 9.65 -5.26 8.18
C GLN A 161 9.25 -6.22 9.32
N ILE A 162 8.91 -5.67 10.47
CA ILE A 162 8.18 -6.40 11.51
C ILE A 162 6.71 -5.98 11.41
N CYS A 163 5.85 -6.94 11.10
CA CYS A 163 4.40 -6.76 11.19
C CYS A 163 3.96 -7.16 12.60
N TYR A 164 3.25 -6.31 13.33
CA TYR A 164 2.89 -6.54 14.72
C TYR A 164 1.45 -6.09 15.01
N THR A 165 0.89 -6.62 16.09
CA THR A 165 -0.42 -6.21 16.59
C THR A 165 -0.34 -5.87 18.08
N LEU A 166 -1.15 -4.90 18.50
CA LEU A 166 -1.33 -4.53 19.91
C LEU A 166 -2.54 -5.24 20.54
N ASN A 167 -3.40 -5.84 19.73
CA ASN A 167 -4.68 -6.41 20.16
C ASN A 167 -4.90 -7.84 19.64
N GLY A 168 -3.81 -8.58 19.41
CA GLY A 168 -3.87 -9.98 18.97
C GLY A 168 -4.77 -10.85 19.86
N GLY A 169 -5.57 -11.71 19.23
CA GLY A 169 -6.60 -12.54 19.86
C GLY A 169 -7.99 -11.88 19.88
N MET A 170 -8.11 -10.60 19.55
CA MET A 170 -9.40 -9.90 19.45
C MET A 170 -10.08 -10.17 18.10
N LYS A 171 -11.41 -10.01 18.04
CA LYS A 171 -12.19 -10.23 16.81
C LYS A 171 -11.76 -9.33 15.64
N SER A 172 -11.32 -8.11 15.94
CA SER A 172 -10.89 -7.11 14.95
C SER A 172 -9.44 -6.72 15.24
N GLU A 173 -8.53 -7.63 14.90
CA GLU A 173 -7.10 -7.35 15.03
C GLU A 173 -6.68 -6.26 14.07
N GLU A 174 -5.88 -5.33 14.59
CA GLU A 174 -5.18 -4.34 13.78
C GLU A 174 -3.70 -4.71 13.75
N TRP A 175 -3.16 -4.70 12.55
CA TRP A 175 -1.77 -5.05 12.26
C TRP A 175 -1.07 -3.85 11.67
N TYR A 176 0.10 -3.55 12.21
CA TYR A 176 0.93 -2.42 11.84
C TYR A 176 2.31 -2.93 11.42
N VAL A 177 3.06 -2.11 10.68
CA VAL A 177 4.41 -2.45 10.26
C VAL A 177 5.41 -1.45 10.82
N THR A 178 6.58 -1.94 11.19
CA THR A 178 7.76 -1.11 11.51
C THR A 178 8.94 -1.57 10.66
N PRO A 179 9.82 -0.65 10.20
CA PRO A 179 11.01 -1.02 9.46
C PRO A 179 11.90 -1.99 10.24
N ALA A 180 12.61 -2.86 9.50
CA ALA A 180 13.63 -3.74 10.04
C ALA A 180 14.91 -3.62 9.20
N GLN A 181 16.06 -3.91 9.83
CA GLN A 181 17.38 -3.81 9.21
C GLN A 181 17.96 -5.19 8.93
N ILE A 182 18.68 -5.31 7.82
CA ILE A 182 19.45 -6.51 7.49
C ILE A 182 20.86 -6.34 8.03
N LYS A 183 21.32 -7.30 8.85
CA LYS A 183 22.71 -7.40 9.33
C LYS A 183 23.23 -8.81 9.07
N GLY A 184 24.07 -8.95 8.05
CA GLY A 184 24.48 -10.27 7.55
C GLY A 184 23.25 -11.05 7.09
N ASN A 185 23.06 -12.25 7.64
CA ASN A 185 21.89 -13.09 7.32
C ASN A 185 20.75 -12.98 8.35
N ARG A 186 20.63 -11.83 9.02
CA ARG A 186 19.55 -11.57 9.98
C ARG A 186 18.75 -10.34 9.61
N LEU A 187 17.43 -10.47 9.69
CA LEU A 187 16.51 -9.34 9.76
C LEU A 187 16.30 -8.98 11.24
N ILE A 188 16.46 -7.72 11.60
CA ILE A 188 16.40 -7.24 12.99
C ILE A 188 15.47 -6.03 13.06
N GLY A 189 14.51 -6.06 13.98
CA GLY A 189 13.60 -4.95 14.20
C GLY A 189 13.27 -4.77 15.68
N THR A 190 12.62 -3.66 16.02
CA THR A 190 12.22 -3.36 17.40
C THR A 190 10.70 -3.38 17.49
N LEU A 191 10.16 -4.11 18.44
CA LEU A 191 8.72 -4.11 18.74
C LEU A 191 8.34 -2.87 19.56
N PRO A 192 7.28 -2.16 19.17
CA PRO A 192 6.68 -1.14 20.02
C PRO A 192 6.18 -1.70 21.35
N ILE A 193 6.11 -0.84 22.36
CA ILE A 193 5.56 -1.21 23.68
C ILE A 193 4.08 -1.58 23.50
N GLY A 194 3.67 -2.69 24.12
CA GLY A 194 2.30 -3.19 24.03
C GLY A 194 2.06 -4.18 22.89
N SER A 195 3.04 -4.46 22.03
CA SER A 195 2.92 -5.52 21.03
C SER A 195 2.63 -6.87 21.68
N THR A 196 1.58 -7.55 21.21
CA THR A 196 1.19 -8.87 21.72
C THR A 196 1.64 -9.99 20.80
N HIS A 197 1.64 -9.76 19.49
CA HIS A 197 2.10 -10.72 18.48
C HIS A 197 2.82 -10.02 17.34
N TYR A 198 3.65 -10.78 16.61
CA TYR A 198 4.39 -10.26 15.47
C TYR A 198 4.78 -11.35 14.45
N VAL A 199 5.13 -10.89 13.25
CA VAL A 199 5.56 -11.65 12.08
C VAL A 199 6.73 -10.89 11.44
N PHE A 200 7.72 -11.62 10.95
CA PHE A 200 8.80 -11.07 10.12
C PHE A 200 8.36 -11.09 8.66
N ASN A 201 8.43 -9.95 7.97
CA ASN A 201 8.27 -9.88 6.53
C ASN A 201 9.65 -9.61 5.91
N LEU A 202 10.10 -10.49 5.01
CA LEU A 202 11.35 -10.35 4.26
C LEU A 202 11.01 -10.03 2.80
N VAL A 203 11.75 -9.12 2.19
CA VAL A 203 11.57 -8.72 0.80
C VAL A 203 12.86 -8.96 0.02
N ASP A 204 12.76 -9.64 -1.12
CA ASP A 204 13.90 -9.92 -1.99
C ASP A 204 14.07 -8.90 -3.14
N GLU A 205 15.13 -9.05 -3.92
CA GLU A 205 15.45 -8.17 -5.06
C GLU A 205 14.45 -8.27 -6.23
N HIS A 206 13.56 -9.26 -6.24
CA HIS A 206 12.46 -9.41 -7.19
C HIS A 206 11.12 -8.95 -6.61
N ASN A 207 11.14 -8.31 -5.44
CA ASN A 207 9.97 -7.79 -4.73
C ASN A 207 9.00 -8.88 -4.24
N PHE A 208 9.47 -10.12 -4.02
CA PHE A 208 8.67 -11.12 -3.29
C PHE A 208 8.71 -10.85 -1.80
N LEU A 209 7.55 -10.93 -1.16
CA LEU A 209 7.42 -10.87 0.29
C LEU A 209 7.22 -12.27 0.86
N VAL A 210 8.08 -12.65 1.80
CA VAL A 210 7.96 -13.90 2.59
C VAL A 210 7.67 -13.52 4.04
N SER A 211 6.58 -14.06 4.59
CA SER A 211 6.24 -13.91 6.00
C SER A 211 6.73 -15.10 6.83
N TYR A 212 7.24 -14.82 8.03
CA TYR A 212 7.51 -15.84 9.03
C TYR A 212 6.97 -15.43 10.42
N PRO A 213 6.15 -16.27 11.07
CA PRO A 213 5.62 -17.54 10.56
C PRO A 213 4.74 -17.31 9.33
N GLU A 214 4.48 -18.38 8.58
CA GLU A 214 3.57 -18.31 7.44
C GLU A 214 2.16 -17.96 7.91
N MET A 215 1.57 -16.95 7.28
CA MET A 215 0.23 -16.47 7.64
C MET A 215 -0.82 -17.13 6.74
N PRO A 216 -2.01 -17.48 7.28
CA PRO A 216 -3.06 -18.07 6.46
C PRO A 216 -3.49 -17.11 5.34
N ASP A 217 -3.78 -17.65 4.16
CA ASP A 217 -4.31 -16.84 3.07
C ASP A 217 -5.74 -16.37 3.36
N LYS A 218 -6.25 -15.44 2.54
CA LYS A 218 -7.62 -14.89 2.71
C LYS A 218 -8.71 -15.96 2.64
N LEU A 219 -8.54 -16.99 1.81
CA LEU A 219 -9.54 -18.04 1.64
C LEU A 219 -9.55 -18.96 2.85
N ASP A 220 -8.38 -19.37 3.33
CA ASP A 220 -8.23 -20.21 4.51
C ASP A 220 -8.66 -19.50 5.78
N ALA A 221 -8.27 -18.24 5.97
CA ALA A 221 -8.78 -17.41 7.05
C ALA A 221 -10.31 -17.20 6.94
N GLY A 222 -10.83 -17.03 5.72
CA GLY A 222 -12.26 -16.88 5.45
C GLY A 222 -13.10 -18.10 5.86
N LYS A 223 -12.58 -19.32 5.70
CA LYS A 223 -13.24 -20.56 6.15
C LYS A 223 -13.48 -20.57 7.67
N MET A 224 -12.64 -19.87 8.43
CA MET A 224 -12.71 -19.80 9.88
C MET A 224 -13.78 -18.81 10.38
N LYS A 225 -14.49 -18.09 9.48
CA LYS A 225 -15.62 -17.18 9.80
C LYS A 225 -15.33 -16.19 10.95
N GLY A 226 -14.10 -15.71 11.06
CA GLY A 226 -13.67 -14.78 12.11
C GLY A 226 -13.53 -15.40 13.51
N GLN A 227 -13.52 -16.74 13.61
CA GLN A 227 -13.34 -17.48 14.86
C GLN A 227 -11.87 -17.74 15.19
N CYS A 228 -10.97 -17.58 14.21
CA CYS A 228 -9.54 -17.76 14.38
C CYS A 228 -8.82 -16.47 13.98
N PRO A 229 -8.34 -15.68 14.95
CA PRO A 229 -7.56 -14.47 14.68
C PRO A 229 -6.22 -14.80 14.00
N TYR A 230 -5.67 -13.86 13.22
CA TYR A 230 -4.38 -14.03 12.56
C TYR A 230 -3.25 -14.20 13.59
N SER A 231 -3.40 -13.66 14.81
CA SER A 231 -2.42 -13.83 15.88
C SER A 231 -2.14 -15.29 16.23
N ASN A 232 -3.07 -16.21 15.97
CA ASN A 232 -2.89 -17.63 16.28
C ASN A 232 -1.76 -18.27 15.46
N ALA A 233 -1.46 -17.73 14.28
CA ALA A 233 -0.35 -18.16 13.44
C ALA A 233 0.94 -17.36 13.70
N ALA A 234 0.85 -16.24 14.42
CA ALA A 234 1.96 -15.32 14.63
C ALA A 234 2.81 -15.68 15.86
N ILE A 235 3.98 -15.05 15.99
CA ILE A 235 4.82 -15.21 17.18
C ILE A 235 4.22 -14.38 18.31
N LYS A 236 3.86 -15.03 19.41
CA LYS A 236 3.43 -14.36 20.63
C LYS A 236 4.62 -13.69 21.32
N VAL A 237 4.45 -12.43 21.73
CA VAL A 237 5.38 -11.76 22.63
C VAL A 237 5.24 -12.42 23.99
N ALA A 238 6.20 -13.26 24.37
CA ALA A 238 6.23 -13.83 25.72
C ALA A 238 6.32 -12.69 26.74
N GLY A 239 5.50 -12.76 27.80
CA GLY A 239 5.59 -11.83 28.92
C GLY A 239 7.00 -11.85 29.51
N ASN A 240 7.50 -10.68 29.89
CA ASN A 240 8.75 -10.59 30.67
C ASN A 240 8.63 -11.33 31.99
#